data_AF-A0A7V3RRS5-F1
#
_entry.id   AF-A0A7V3RRS5-F1
#
_cell.length_a   1.000
_cell.length_b   1.000
_cell.length_c   1.000
_cell.angle_alpha   90.00
_cell.angle_beta   90.00
_cell.angle_gamma   90.00
#
_symmetry.space_group_name_H-M   'P 1'
#
loop_
_entity.id
_entity.type
_entity.pdbx_description
1 polymer ?
#
loop_
_entity_poly.entity_id
_entity_poly.type
_entity_poly.pdbx_seq_one_letter_code
_entity_poly.pdbx_strand_id
1 'polypeptide(L)'
;MLVLSKRARETNVPSAPSSPFTQMVDRRLSIAQKGLAEARQHLAAGQVEDADIVLEKIDEDLHLLRCRIRREMETVAPRSTALHESAN
;
A
#
# COMPACT_ATOMS: atom_id res chain seq x y z
N MET A 1 -33.91 3.70 -25.05
CA MET A 1 -32.50 3.83 -25.47
C MET A 1 -32.22 5.28 -25.81
N LEU A 2 -31.31 5.92 -25.09
CA LEU A 2 -30.48 7.03 -25.56
C LEU A 2 -29.35 7.17 -24.53
N VAL A 3 -28.15 6.80 -24.98
CA VAL A 3 -26.90 6.78 -24.22
C VAL A 3 -26.35 8.19 -24.20
N LEU A 4 -26.17 8.78 -23.02
CA LEU A 4 -25.42 10.02 -22.85
C LEU A 4 -24.27 9.78 -21.87
N SER A 5 -23.22 9.19 -22.42
CA SER A 5 -21.85 9.32 -21.93
C SER A 5 -21.49 10.80 -21.82
N LYS A 6 -21.27 11.29 -20.61
CA LYS A 6 -20.45 12.48 -20.37
C LYS A 6 -19.27 12.12 -19.48
N ARG A 7 -18.23 11.72 -20.21
CA ARG A 7 -16.79 11.78 -19.94
C ARG A 7 -16.39 12.30 -18.56
N ALA A 8 -15.74 11.39 -17.83
CA ALA A 8 -14.50 11.59 -17.09
C ALA A 8 -13.96 13.02 -17.19
N ARG A 9 -14.12 13.77 -16.10
CA ARG A 9 -13.30 14.95 -15.85
C ARG A 9 -11.96 14.41 -15.36
N GLU A 10 -11.06 14.18 -16.31
CA GLU A 10 -9.64 13.93 -16.05
C GLU A 10 -9.08 15.16 -15.34
N THR A 11 -9.09 15.15 -14.01
CA THR A 11 -8.22 16.01 -13.22
C THR A 11 -6.82 15.44 -13.34
N ASN A 12 -6.15 15.74 -14.46
CA ASN A 12 -4.73 15.55 -14.64
C ASN A 12 -4.02 16.61 -13.78
N VAL A 13 -4.05 16.40 -12.46
CA VAL A 13 -3.14 17.07 -11.55
C VAL A 13 -1.79 16.44 -11.84
N PRO A 14 -0.77 17.20 -12.27
CA PRO A 14 0.58 16.67 -12.35
C PRO A 14 0.98 16.31 -10.91
N SER A 15 0.83 15.04 -10.55
CA SER A 15 1.29 14.53 -9.27
C SER A 15 2.76 14.90 -9.15
N ALA A 16 3.07 15.69 -8.12
CA ALA A 16 4.45 15.88 -7.67
C ALA A 16 5.13 14.50 -7.61
N PRO A 17 6.44 14.40 -7.92
CA PRO A 17 7.14 13.13 -7.84
C PRO A 17 6.87 12.50 -6.48
N SER A 18 6.13 11.39 -6.49
CA SER A 18 5.71 10.73 -5.26
C SER A 18 6.97 10.31 -4.53
N SER A 19 6.99 10.54 -3.21
CA SER A 19 8.15 10.17 -2.41
C SER A 19 8.52 8.71 -2.66
N PRO A 20 9.80 8.30 -2.60
CA PRO A 20 10.19 6.90 -2.75
C PRO A 20 9.41 5.96 -1.82
N PHE A 21 9.02 6.47 -0.65
CA PHE A 21 8.13 5.80 0.29
C PHE A 21 6.71 5.60 -0.26
N THR A 22 6.09 6.64 -0.81
CA THR A 22 4.78 6.56 -1.48
C THR A 22 4.81 5.55 -2.63
N GLN A 23 5.84 5.59 -3.49
CA GLN A 23 5.99 4.64 -4.59
C GLN A 23 6.11 3.18 -4.11
N MET A 24 6.85 2.95 -3.02
CA MET A 24 6.96 1.64 -2.40
C MET A 24 5.60 1.14 -1.91
N VAL A 25 4.84 1.99 -1.20
CA VAL A 25 3.50 1.64 -0.68
C VAL A 25 2.55 1.33 -1.85
N ASP A 26 2.48 2.20 -2.85
CA ASP A 26 1.61 2.01 -4.02
C ASP A 26 1.95 0.72 -4.77
N ARG A 27 3.24 0.41 -4.93
CA ARG A 27 3.69 -0.81 -5.57
C ARG A 27 3.25 -2.06 -4.79
N ARG A 28 3.40 -2.06 -3.47
CA ARG A 28 3.01 -3.19 -2.62
C ARG A 28 1.50 -3.40 -2.63
N LEU A 29 0.72 -2.32 -2.54
CA LEU A 29 -0.74 -2.40 -2.65
C LEU A 29 -1.18 -2.91 -4.03
N SER A 30 -0.51 -2.52 -5.12
CA SER A 30 -0.81 -3.05 -6.46
C SER A 30 -0.53 -4.55 -6.57
N ILE A 31 0.53 -5.05 -5.93
CA ILE A 31 0.84 -6.49 -5.88
C ILE A 31 -0.25 -7.23 -5.08
N ALA A 32 -0.60 -6.75 -3.89
CA ALA A 32 -1.65 -7.34 -3.06
C ALA A 32 -3.02 -7.38 -3.78
N GLN A 33 -3.36 -6.32 -4.53
CA GLN A 33 -4.59 -6.28 -5.34
C GLN A 33 -4.60 -7.36 -6.43
N LYS A 34 -3.47 -7.57 -7.10
CA LYS A 34 -3.33 -8.63 -8.11
C LYS A 34 -3.45 -10.02 -7.48
N GLY A 35 -2.75 -10.25 -6.37
CA GLY A 35 -2.85 -11.51 -5.63
C GLY A 35 -4.27 -11.79 -5.15
N LEU A 36 -5.00 -10.77 -4.68
CA LEU A 36 -6.39 -10.94 -4.25
C LEU A 36 -7.31 -11.32 -5.43
N ALA A 37 -7.05 -10.75 -6.62
CA ALA A 37 -7.78 -11.14 -7.83
C ALA A 37 -7.49 -12.60 -8.21
N GLU A 38 -6.23 -13.04 -8.10
CA GLU A 38 -5.79 -14.41 -8.35
C GLU A 38 -6.40 -15.40 -7.34
N ALA A 39 -6.35 -15.10 -6.04
CA ALA A 39 -7.01 -15.91 -5.01
C ALA A 39 -8.51 -16.06 -5.26
N ARG A 40 -9.20 -15.00 -5.69
CA ARG A 40 -10.61 -15.07 -6.08
C ARG A 40 -10.85 -15.98 -7.29
N GLN A 41 -9.93 -16.01 -8.25
CA GLN A 41 -10.00 -16.91 -9.40
C GLN A 41 -9.83 -18.37 -8.95
N HIS A 42 -8.87 -18.65 -8.08
CA HIS A 42 -8.67 -19.99 -7.50
C HIS A 42 -9.89 -20.46 -6.71
N LEU A 43 -10.47 -19.60 -5.86
CA LEU A 43 -11.71 -19.91 -5.14
C LEU A 43 -12.88 -20.19 -6.08
N ALA A 44 -13.04 -19.40 -7.15
CA ALA A 44 -14.09 -19.63 -8.15
C ALA A 44 -13.89 -20.94 -8.93
N ALA A 45 -12.64 -21.40 -9.07
CA ALA A 45 -12.29 -22.68 -9.69
C ALA A 45 -12.34 -23.87 -8.70
N GLY A 46 -12.65 -23.65 -7.42
CA GLY A 46 -12.62 -24.69 -6.38
C GLY A 46 -11.21 -25.08 -5.92
N GLN A 47 -10.19 -24.32 -6.31
CA GLN A 47 -8.79 -24.54 -5.95
C GLN A 47 -8.48 -23.86 -4.61
N VAL A 48 -8.97 -24.44 -3.51
CA VAL A 48 -8.87 -23.82 -2.18
C VAL A 48 -7.41 -23.72 -1.70
N GLU A 49 -6.62 -24.78 -1.87
CA GLU A 49 -5.21 -24.82 -1.46
C GLU A 49 -4.37 -23.74 -2.18
N ASP A 50 -4.58 -23.58 -3.49
CA ASP A 50 -3.89 -22.53 -4.27
C ASP A 50 -4.30 -21.13 -3.81
N ALA A 51 -5.60 -20.92 -3.51
CA ALA A 51 -6.08 -19.66 -2.97
C ALA A 51 -5.45 -19.33 -1.61
N ASP A 52 -5.34 -20.32 -0.72
CA ASP A 52 -4.73 -20.16 0.61
C ASP A 52 -3.26 -19.79 0.50
N ILE A 53 -2.49 -20.45 -0.38
CA ILE A 53 -1.07 -20.11 -0.64
C ILE A 53 -0.93 -18.65 -1.11
N VAL A 54 -1.82 -18.19 -1.99
CA VAL A 54 -1.80 -16.82 -2.48
C VAL A 54 -2.15 -15.83 -1.37
N LEU A 55 -3.15 -16.13 -0.54
CA LEU A 55 -3.57 -15.30 0.59
C LEU A 55 -2.48 -15.19 1.67
N GLU A 56 -1.80 -16.29 2.02
CA GLU A 56 -0.69 -16.29 2.98
C GLU A 56 0.44 -15.34 2.54
N LYS A 57 0.79 -15.37 1.24
CA LYS A 57 1.82 -14.48 0.68
C LYS A 57 1.41 -13.01 0.72
N ILE A 58 0.12 -12.72 0.52
CA ILE A 58 -0.41 -11.34 0.62
C ILE A 58 -0.31 -10.87 2.07
N ASP A 59 -0.72 -11.69 3.03
CA ASP A 59 -0.65 -11.35 4.44
C ASP A 59 0.78 -11.11 4.91
N GLU A 60 1.74 -11.94 4.47
CA GLU A 60 3.16 -11.72 4.74
C GLU A 60 3.67 -10.39 4.17
N ASP A 61 3.37 -10.08 2.90
CA ASP A 61 3.79 -8.83 2.25
C ASP A 61 3.22 -7.59 2.98
N LEU A 62 1.92 -7.64 3.33
CA LEU A 62 1.25 -6.55 4.04
C LEU A 62 1.77 -6.40 5.48
N HIS A 63 2.11 -7.50 6.15
CA HIS A 63 2.73 -7.45 7.47
C HIS A 63 4.10 -6.76 7.40
N LEU A 64 4.93 -7.12 6.43
CA LEU A 64 6.24 -6.50 6.21
C LEU A 64 6.11 -5.02 5.84
N LEU A 65 5.13 -4.67 5.01
CA LEU A 65 4.83 -3.28 4.67
C LEU A 65 4.44 -2.47 5.91
N ARG A 66 3.56 -3.01 6.76
CA ARG A 66 3.17 -2.36 8.03
C ARG A 66 4.37 -2.13 8.94
N CYS A 67 5.23 -3.12 9.07
CA CYS A 67 6.48 -3.01 9.85
C CYS A 67 7.40 -1.92 9.28
N ARG A 68 7.53 -1.83 7.96
CA ARG A 68 8.31 -0.80 7.28
C ARG A 68 7.72 0.60 7.54
N ILE A 69 6.42 0.78 7.34
CA ILE A 69 5.73 2.06 7.59
C ILE A 69 5.96 2.53 9.02
N ARG A 70 5.82 1.63 10.01
CA ARG A 70 6.05 1.97 11.41
C ARG A 70 7.46 2.50 11.66
N ARG A 71 8.49 1.85 11.09
CA ARG A 71 9.88 2.29 11.21
C ARG A 71 10.12 3.67 10.58
N GLU A 72 9.54 3.92 9.41
CA GLU A 72 9.67 5.23 8.75
C GLU A 72 8.93 6.34 9.53
N MET A 73 7.86 6.02 10.26
CA MET A 73 7.21 6.97 11.17
C MET A 73 8.07 7.27 12.41
N GLU A 74 8.76 6.26 12.95
CA GLU A 74 9.69 6.42 14.07
C GLU A 74 10.93 7.26 13.70
N THR A 75 11.40 7.19 12.45
CA THR A 75 12.55 7.98 11.97
C THR A 75 12.20 9.44 11.64
N VAL A 76 10.94 9.70 11.25
CA VAL A 76 10.45 11.06 10.95
C VAL A 76 9.98 11.78 12.22
N ALA A 77 9.71 11.06 13.32
CA ALA A 77 9.46 11.68 14.61
C ALA A 77 10.71 12.46 15.05
N PRO A 78 10.62 13.79 15.25
CA PRO A 78 11.78 14.58 15.66
C PRO A 78 12.27 14.05 17.00
N ARG A 79 13.60 13.92 17.13
CA ARG A 79 14.29 13.92 18.43
C ARG A 79 14.05 15.27 19.13
N SER A 80 12.81 15.57 19.51
CA SER A 80 12.46 16.67 20.38
C SER A 80 12.79 16.24 21.81
N THR A 81 14.08 16.23 22.17
CA THR A 81 14.61 16.39 23.54
C THR A 81 16.12 16.14 23.51
N ALA A 82 16.88 17.01 22.85
CA ALA A 82 18.29 17.20 23.16
C ALA A 82 18.54 18.69 22.98
N LEU A 83 18.31 19.47 24.04
CA LEU A 83 18.74 20.87 24.26
C LEU A 83 17.84 21.52 25.34
N HIS A 84 17.96 21.10 26.61
CA HIS A 84 17.71 21.96 27.79
C HIS A 84 18.00 21.19 29.09
N GLU A 85 19.28 21.01 29.42
CA GLU A 85 19.72 20.97 30.82
C GLU A 85 21.26 21.10 30.85
N SER A 86 21.71 22.31 30.54
CA SER A 86 23.00 22.82 30.99
C SER A 86 22.73 24.22 31.52
N ALA A 87 22.61 24.32 32.86
CA ALA A 87 22.80 25.49 33.72
C ALA A 87 21.90 25.37 34.96
N ASN A 88 22.43 24.81 36.06
CA ASN A 88 22.73 25.57 37.28
C ASN A 88 23.58 24.72 38.24
#